data_AF-A0A6A0GQY2-F1
#
_entry.id   AF-A0A6A0GQY2-F1
#
_cell.length_a   1.000
_cell.length_b   1.000
_cell.length_c   1.000
_cell.angle_alpha   90.00
_cell.angle_beta   90.00
_cell.angle_gamma   90.00
#
_symmetry.space_group_name_H-M   'P 1'
#
loop_
_entity.id
_entity.type
_entity.pdbx_description
1 polymer ?
#
loop_
_entity_poly.entity_id
_entity_poly.type
_entity_poly.pdbx_seq_one_letter_code
_entity_poly.pdbx_strand_id
1 'polypeptide(L)'
;MLRLKIVSLFPGATVVSWRVNNQEQLFVSKQSVFDGKRPIRGGIPIVFPQFGPSNTGPQHGFARISRWELKKPPERLPTGDVEAMFQLLDNEYTRTMWNYPFSLTYRLILREKELHFNISVYNPGAETLSCNLLLHTYFKVPDVRRCQITGMRGCTYIDKVRLGVLRV
;
A
#
# COMPACT_ATOMS: atom_id res chain seq x y z
N MET A 1 -10.16 -21.70 8.05
CA MET A 1 -10.51 -21.14 6.72
C MET A 1 -9.85 -19.78 6.55
N LEU A 2 -9.13 -19.59 5.45
CA LEU A 2 -8.42 -18.35 5.13
C LEU A 2 -9.33 -17.44 4.33
N ARG A 3 -9.32 -16.15 4.67
CA ARG A 3 -10.14 -15.15 3.98
C ARG A 3 -9.31 -13.89 3.83
N LEU A 4 -9.10 -13.47 2.59
CA LEU A 4 -8.57 -12.16 2.25
C LEU A 4 -9.72 -11.35 1.65
N LYS A 5 -9.86 -10.09 2.07
CA LYS A 5 -10.71 -9.13 1.36
C LYS A 5 -9.84 -7.98 0.91
N ILE A 6 -9.71 -7.89 -0.41
CA ILE A 6 -9.12 -6.74 -1.08
C ILE A 6 -10.28 -5.83 -1.44
N VAL A 7 -10.17 -4.55 -1.12
CA VAL A 7 -11.10 -3.56 -1.65
C VAL A 7 -10.43 -2.96 -2.88
N SER A 8 -10.65 -3.58 -4.03
CA SER A 8 -10.15 -3.12 -5.32
C SER A 8 -11.17 -2.28 -6.10
N LEU A 9 -12.44 -2.33 -5.72
CA LEU A 9 -13.53 -1.59 -6.37
C LEU A 9 -13.53 -0.09 -6.03
N PHE A 10 -12.69 0.33 -5.07
CA PHE A 10 -12.53 1.71 -4.63
C PHE A 10 -11.04 2.07 -4.67
N PRO A 11 -10.66 3.33 -4.94
CA PRO A 11 -9.31 3.71 -5.32
C PRO A 11 -8.23 3.27 -4.33
N GLY A 12 -7.06 2.98 -4.90
CA GLY A 12 -5.84 2.64 -4.19
C GLY A 12 -5.39 1.18 -4.26
N ALA A 13 -6.21 0.28 -4.82
CA ALA A 13 -6.00 -1.18 -4.73
C ALA A 13 -5.66 -1.62 -3.29
N THR A 14 -6.32 -1.01 -2.31
CA THR A 14 -5.91 -1.12 -0.91
C THR A 14 -6.39 -2.45 -0.32
N VAL A 15 -5.47 -3.21 0.28
CA VAL A 15 -5.85 -4.37 1.09
C VAL A 15 -6.40 -3.88 2.42
N VAL A 16 -7.61 -4.29 2.78
CA VAL A 16 -8.30 -3.78 3.98
C VAL A 16 -8.64 -4.88 4.99
N SER A 17 -8.52 -6.15 4.62
CA SER A 17 -8.70 -7.25 5.56
C SER A 17 -7.92 -8.47 5.11
N TRP A 18 -7.20 -9.06 6.05
CA TRP A 18 -6.45 -10.30 5.87
C TRP A 18 -6.63 -11.14 7.13
N ARG A 19 -7.30 -12.29 6.99
CA ARG A 19 -7.59 -13.18 8.13
C ARG A 19 -6.80 -14.47 8.04
N VAL A 20 -6.04 -14.73 9.10
CA VAL A 20 -5.35 -16.00 9.36
C VAL A 20 -6.08 -16.68 10.52
N ASN A 21 -6.48 -17.95 10.36
CA ASN A 21 -7.24 -18.69 11.38
C ASN A 21 -8.46 -17.92 11.94
N ASN A 22 -9.19 -17.25 11.04
CA ASN A 22 -10.34 -16.39 11.36
C ASN A 22 -10.00 -15.17 12.25
N GLN A 23 -8.73 -14.83 12.47
CA GLN A 23 -8.29 -13.63 13.17
C GLN A 23 -7.85 -12.57 12.17
N GLU A 24 -8.38 -11.36 12.31
CA GLU A 24 -8.00 -10.21 11.50
C GLU A 24 -6.59 -9.74 11.85
N GLN A 25 -5.75 -9.56 10.83
CA GLN A 25 -4.36 -9.13 10.96
C GLN A 25 -4.19 -7.62 10.71
N LEU A 26 -5.14 -6.96 10.03
CA LEU A 26 -5.04 -5.56 9.66
C LEU A 26 -6.01 -4.68 10.45
N PHE A 27 -5.52 -3.49 10.84
CA PHE A 27 -6.36 -2.47 11.44
C PHE A 27 -6.96 -1.60 10.33
N VAL A 28 -8.29 -1.47 10.34
CA VAL A 28 -9.02 -0.47 9.55
C VAL A 28 -9.95 0.29 10.47
N SER A 29 -9.91 1.61 10.40
CA SER A 29 -10.78 2.48 11.19
C SER A 29 -12.24 2.22 10.82
N LYS A 30 -13.11 2.10 11.83
CA LYS A 30 -14.57 2.01 11.64
C LYS A 30 -15.17 3.26 10.98
N GLN A 31 -14.45 4.38 11.04
CA GLN A 31 -14.84 5.64 10.40
C GLN A 31 -14.29 5.78 8.97
N SER A 32 -13.57 4.77 8.46
CA SER A 32 -13.08 4.82 7.09
C SER A 32 -14.24 4.74 6.11
N VAL A 33 -14.28 5.67 5.16
CA VAL A 33 -15.30 5.71 4.11
C VAL A 33 -14.70 5.12 2.84
N PHE A 34 -15.43 4.19 2.22
CA PHE A 34 -15.03 3.50 0.98
C PHE A 34 -15.73 4.16 -0.21
N ASP A 35 -15.70 5.50 -0.28
CA ASP A 35 -16.35 6.30 -1.33
C ASP A 35 -15.41 6.63 -2.49
N GLY A 36 -14.13 6.31 -2.34
CA GLY A 36 -13.08 6.63 -3.28
C GLY A 36 -12.70 8.09 -3.41
N LYS A 37 -13.23 8.96 -2.54
CA LYS A 37 -12.89 10.38 -2.52
C LYS A 37 -11.73 10.67 -1.57
N ARG A 38 -11.52 9.81 -0.58
CA ARG A 38 -10.49 9.96 0.46
C ARG A 38 -9.69 8.68 0.62
N PRO A 39 -8.40 8.78 0.98
CA PRO A 39 -7.61 7.62 1.35
C PRO A 39 -8.27 6.81 2.48
N ILE A 40 -8.20 5.48 2.38
CA ILE A 40 -8.67 4.57 3.41
C ILE A 40 -7.82 4.73 4.68
N ARG A 41 -8.48 4.83 5.84
CA ARG A 41 -7.83 4.95 7.15
C ARG A 41 -7.55 3.55 7.72
N GLY A 42 -6.48 2.93 7.24
CA GLY A 42 -6.02 1.62 7.69
C GLY A 42 -5.78 0.67 6.52
N GLY A 43 -5.58 -0.62 6.82
CA GLY A 43 -5.23 -1.63 5.83
C GLY A 43 -3.80 -1.44 5.33
N ILE A 44 -3.60 -1.51 4.02
CA ILE A 44 -2.28 -1.38 3.39
C ILE A 44 -2.36 -0.40 2.21
N PRO A 45 -2.43 0.93 2.46
CA PRO A 45 -2.38 1.93 1.40
C PRO A 45 -1.02 1.92 0.69
N ILE A 46 -1.04 2.14 -0.63
CA ILE A 46 0.18 2.27 -1.45
C ILE A 46 0.55 3.74 -1.56
N VAL A 47 1.76 4.07 -1.12
CA VAL A 47 2.35 5.41 -1.21
C VAL A 47 3.25 5.46 -2.42
N PHE A 48 2.90 6.30 -3.39
CA PHE A 48 3.66 6.56 -4.60
C PHE A 48 3.14 7.84 -5.27
N PRO A 49 3.99 8.70 -5.85
CA PRO A 49 5.45 8.57 -6.00
C PRO A 49 6.24 9.27 -4.88
N GLN A 50 5.59 9.75 -3.82
CA GLN A 50 6.24 10.55 -2.78
C GLN A 50 5.74 10.16 -1.40
N PHE A 51 6.64 10.02 -0.42
CA PHE A 51 6.29 9.83 0.98
C PHE A 51 6.28 11.15 1.76
N GLY A 52 5.21 11.40 2.50
CA GLY A 52 5.07 12.59 3.34
C GLY A 52 4.38 13.74 2.60
N PRO A 53 4.55 15.00 3.07
CA PRO A 53 3.99 16.18 2.42
C PRO A 53 4.46 16.31 0.98
N SER A 54 3.62 16.84 0.10
CA SER A 54 3.95 17.13 -1.30
C SER A 54 3.55 18.57 -1.64
N ASN A 55 4.32 19.21 -2.52
CA ASN A 55 4.07 20.57 -2.98
C ASN A 55 3.10 20.61 -4.17
N THR A 56 3.10 19.56 -4.98
CA THR A 56 2.36 19.49 -6.26
C THR A 56 1.21 18.49 -6.23
N GLY A 57 1.06 17.74 -5.14
CA GLY A 57 0.02 16.73 -5.01
C GLY A 57 -0.38 16.48 -3.55
N PRO A 58 -1.24 15.47 -3.31
CA PRO A 58 -1.63 15.11 -1.96
C PRO A 58 -0.46 14.53 -1.18
N GLN A 59 -0.53 14.65 0.14
CA GLN A 59 0.36 13.93 1.05
C GLN A 59 0.35 12.44 0.70
N HIS A 60 1.53 11.81 0.69
CA HIS A 60 1.76 10.42 0.31
C HIS A 60 1.46 10.06 -1.15
N GLY A 61 1.40 11.06 -2.03
CA GLY A 61 1.16 10.88 -3.45
C GLY A 61 -0.24 10.36 -3.76
N PHE A 62 -0.43 9.98 -5.02
CA PHE A 62 -1.76 9.72 -5.59
C PHE A 62 -2.12 8.24 -5.66
N ALA A 63 -1.18 7.30 -5.57
CA ALA A 63 -1.47 5.89 -5.84
C ALA A 63 -2.61 5.32 -4.96
N ARG A 64 -2.68 5.72 -3.68
CA ARG A 64 -3.75 5.35 -2.73
C ARG A 64 -5.13 5.97 -2.99
N ILE A 65 -5.22 6.96 -3.88
CA ILE A 65 -6.47 7.64 -4.27
C ILE A 65 -6.77 7.50 -5.77
N SER A 66 -5.89 6.86 -6.54
CA SER A 66 -6.11 6.56 -7.94
C SER A 66 -6.91 5.27 -8.12
N ARG A 67 -7.68 5.17 -9.20
CA ARG A 67 -8.30 3.90 -9.60
C ARG A 67 -7.26 3.02 -10.28
N TRP A 68 -7.14 1.79 -9.80
CA TRP A 68 -6.28 0.77 -10.41
C TRP A 68 -7.09 -0.13 -11.32
N GLU A 69 -6.47 -0.60 -12.40
CA GLU A 69 -7.03 -1.61 -13.29
C GLU A 69 -6.77 -3.01 -12.70
N LEU A 70 -7.79 -3.87 -12.69
CA LEU A 70 -7.63 -5.30 -12.38
C LEU A 70 -7.09 -6.01 -13.63
N LYS A 71 -5.79 -6.31 -13.67
CA LYS A 71 -5.15 -7.01 -14.79
C LYS A 71 -5.37 -8.52 -14.74
N LYS A 72 -5.39 -9.07 -13.53
CA LYS A 72 -5.66 -10.49 -13.30
C LYS A 72 -6.65 -10.64 -12.15
N PRO A 73 -7.88 -11.16 -12.39
CA PRO A 73 -8.82 -11.43 -11.33
C PRO A 73 -8.26 -12.48 -10.35
N PRO A 74 -8.78 -12.56 -9.11
CA PRO A 74 -8.37 -13.57 -8.16
C PRO A 74 -8.46 -14.98 -8.74
N GLU A 75 -7.33 -15.67 -8.84
CA GLU A 75 -7.22 -17.03 -9.36
C GLU A 75 -6.54 -17.93 -8.33
N ARG A 76 -7.02 -19.17 -8.20
CA ARG A 76 -6.37 -20.19 -7.39
C ARG A 76 -5.30 -20.90 -8.23
N LEU A 77 -4.07 -20.87 -7.75
CA LEU A 77 -2.93 -21.53 -8.38
C LEU A 77 -2.93 -23.04 -8.10
N PRO A 78 -2.20 -23.86 -8.88
CA PRO A 78 -2.01 -25.28 -8.60
C PRO A 78 -1.41 -25.58 -7.22
N THR A 79 -0.65 -24.64 -6.65
CA THR A 79 -0.11 -24.73 -5.29
C THR A 79 -1.19 -24.59 -4.20
N GLY A 80 -2.41 -24.16 -4.56
CA GLY A 80 -3.48 -23.83 -3.62
C GLY A 80 -3.50 -22.37 -3.18
N ASP A 81 -2.46 -21.60 -3.50
CA ASP A 81 -2.38 -20.15 -3.28
C ASP A 81 -3.42 -19.39 -4.12
N VAL A 82 -3.76 -18.17 -3.72
CA VAL A 82 -4.61 -17.28 -4.50
C VAL A 82 -3.82 -16.06 -4.94
N GLU A 83 -3.89 -15.69 -6.21
CA GLU A 83 -3.23 -14.49 -6.71
C GLU A 83 -4.18 -13.54 -7.42
N ALA A 84 -3.86 -12.24 -7.38
CA ALA A 84 -4.51 -11.20 -8.17
C ALA A 84 -3.47 -10.14 -8.58
N MET A 85 -3.71 -9.46 -9.70
CA MET A 85 -2.81 -8.41 -10.19
C MET A 85 -3.56 -7.14 -10.55
N PHE A 86 -2.99 -6.01 -10.14
CA PHE A 86 -3.47 -4.66 -10.41
C PHE A 86 -2.42 -3.85 -11.15
N GLN A 87 -2.87 -2.83 -11.88
CA GLN A 87 -1.99 -1.87 -12.55
C GLN A 87 -2.50 -0.44 -12.38
N LEU A 88 -1.56 0.48 -12.18
CA LEU A 88 -1.80 1.91 -12.28
C LEU A 88 -0.86 2.48 -13.34
N LEU A 89 -1.44 3.13 -14.34
CA LEU A 89 -0.73 3.85 -15.38
C LEU A 89 -0.80 5.35 -15.11
N ASP A 90 0.14 6.10 -15.66
CA ASP A 90 0.00 7.54 -15.75
C ASP A 90 -1.24 7.94 -16.59
N ASN A 91 -1.80 9.10 -16.28
CA ASN A 91 -2.88 9.73 -17.02
C ASN A 91 -2.80 11.25 -16.85
N GLU A 92 -3.70 11.98 -17.50
CA GLU A 92 -3.73 13.45 -17.42
C GLU A 92 -3.75 13.95 -15.96
N TYR A 93 -4.56 13.34 -15.09
CA TYR A 93 -4.67 13.73 -13.69
C TYR A 93 -3.36 13.49 -12.92
N THR A 94 -2.73 12.32 -13.03
CA THR A 94 -1.47 12.04 -12.31
C THR A 94 -0.34 12.92 -12.82
N ARG A 95 -0.32 13.23 -14.12
CA ARG A 95 0.66 14.12 -14.75
C ARG A 95 0.54 15.57 -14.29
N THR A 96 -0.63 16.02 -13.84
CA THR A 96 -0.75 17.36 -13.21
C THR A 96 0.04 17.48 -11.89
N MET A 97 0.24 16.37 -11.17
CA MET A 97 0.93 16.32 -9.88
C MET A 97 2.39 15.89 -10.01
N TRP A 98 2.67 14.96 -10.93
CA TRP A 98 3.99 14.40 -11.19
C TRP A 98 4.07 13.97 -12.65
N ASN A 99 4.68 14.82 -13.48
CA ASN A 99 4.66 14.68 -14.93
C ASN A 99 5.69 13.67 -15.46
N TYR A 100 5.55 12.40 -15.08
CA TYR A 100 6.33 11.30 -15.62
C TYR A 100 5.41 10.23 -16.21
N PRO A 101 5.79 9.62 -17.34
CA PRO A 101 5.18 8.36 -17.73
C PRO A 101 5.56 7.27 -16.72
N PHE A 102 4.62 6.41 -16.35
CA PHE A 102 4.90 5.28 -15.45
C PHE A 102 3.89 4.14 -15.62
N SER A 103 4.32 2.94 -15.28
CA SER A 103 3.46 1.77 -15.07
C SER A 103 3.81 1.12 -13.75
N LEU A 104 2.87 1.12 -12.82
CA LEU A 104 3.00 0.51 -11.51
C LEU A 104 2.19 -0.80 -11.51
N THR A 105 2.85 -1.94 -11.38
CA THR A 105 2.18 -3.25 -11.25
C THR A 105 2.20 -3.70 -9.81
N TYR A 106 1.09 -4.31 -9.37
CA TYR A 106 0.89 -4.75 -8.00
C TYR A 106 0.28 -6.14 -7.98
N ARG A 107 1.10 -7.14 -7.66
CA ARG A 107 0.70 -8.54 -7.54
C ARG A 107 0.57 -8.93 -6.07
N LEU A 108 -0.59 -9.48 -5.74
CA LEU A 108 -0.94 -10.01 -4.44
C LEU A 108 -0.95 -11.53 -4.49
N ILE A 109 -0.35 -12.19 -3.51
CA ILE A 109 -0.40 -13.64 -3.36
C ILE A 109 -0.79 -13.95 -1.91
N LEU A 110 -1.96 -14.57 -1.75
CA LEU A 110 -2.43 -15.11 -0.50
C LEU A 110 -2.02 -16.57 -0.40
N ARG A 111 -1.20 -16.88 0.59
CA ARG A 111 -0.85 -18.24 0.98
C ARG A 111 -1.53 -18.61 2.29
N GLU A 112 -1.19 -19.78 2.83
CA GLU A 112 -1.87 -20.30 4.01
C GLU A 112 -1.84 -19.32 5.20
N LYS A 113 -0.67 -18.76 5.52
CA LYS A 113 -0.52 -17.83 6.66
C LYS A 113 0.27 -16.59 6.31
N GLU A 114 0.43 -16.33 5.01
CA GLU A 114 1.28 -15.29 4.48
C GLU A 114 0.52 -14.49 3.43
N LEU A 115 0.83 -13.19 3.37
CA LEU A 115 0.36 -12.30 2.34
C LEU A 115 1.57 -11.65 1.70
N HIS A 116 1.83 -12.01 0.44
CA HIS A 116 2.97 -11.52 -0.33
C HIS A 116 2.54 -10.43 -1.28
N PHE A 117 3.42 -9.45 -1.44
CA PHE A 117 3.23 -8.30 -2.31
C PHE A 117 4.45 -8.21 -3.23
N ASN A 118 4.22 -8.20 -4.55
CA ASN A 118 5.25 -7.84 -5.53
C ASN A 118 4.80 -6.56 -6.22
N ILE A 119 5.59 -5.50 -6.09
CA ILE A 119 5.29 -4.20 -6.68
C ILE A 119 6.46 -3.80 -7.58
N SER A 120 6.16 -3.44 -8.82
CA SER A 120 7.17 -3.00 -9.78
C SER A 120 6.78 -1.65 -10.36
N VAL A 121 7.73 -0.73 -10.39
CA VAL A 121 7.63 0.55 -11.10
C VAL A 121 8.39 0.41 -12.41
N TYR A 122 7.71 0.64 -13.53
CA TYR A 122 8.32 0.71 -14.85
C TYR A 122 8.25 2.15 -15.35
N ASN A 123 9.39 2.67 -15.81
CA ASN A 123 9.52 3.98 -16.43
C ASN A 123 9.71 3.79 -17.95
N PRO A 124 8.69 4.02 -18.78
CA PRO A 124 8.84 3.97 -20.24
C PRO A 124 9.35 5.30 -20.83
N GLY A 125 9.60 6.31 -20.01
CA GLY A 125 10.10 7.61 -20.45
C GLY A 125 11.61 7.62 -20.74
N ALA A 126 12.04 8.66 -21.44
CA ALA A 126 13.46 8.90 -21.70
C ALA A 126 14.21 9.48 -20.48
N GLU A 127 13.49 10.16 -19.58
CA GLU A 127 14.07 10.79 -18.40
C GLU A 127 14.21 9.81 -17.22
N THR A 128 15.18 10.07 -16.35
CA THR A 128 15.32 9.32 -15.10
C THR A 128 14.15 9.65 -14.17
N LEU A 129 13.47 8.61 -13.68
CA LEU A 129 12.37 8.71 -12.73
C LEU A 129 12.89 8.55 -11.31
N SER A 130 12.62 9.54 -10.45
CA SER A 130 12.88 9.47 -9.00
C SER A 130 11.56 9.41 -8.24
N CYS A 131 11.39 8.41 -7.39
CA CYS A 131 10.17 8.19 -6.63
C CYS A 131 10.44 7.53 -5.28
N ASN A 132 9.47 7.65 -4.38
CA ASN A 132 9.30 6.77 -3.24
C ASN A 132 8.18 5.77 -3.53
N LEU A 133 8.38 4.56 -3.04
CA LEU A 133 7.36 3.52 -2.99
C LEU A 133 7.32 2.95 -1.57
N LEU A 134 6.13 2.94 -0.95
CA LEU A 134 5.96 2.42 0.40
C LEU A 134 4.60 1.74 0.55
N LEU A 135 4.58 0.62 1.27
CA LEU A 135 3.37 -0.02 1.77
C LEU A 135 3.09 0.49 3.19
N HIS A 136 2.01 1.23 3.36
CA HIS A 136 1.69 1.89 4.63
C HIS A 136 0.88 0.96 5.55
N THR A 137 1.44 -0.20 5.88
CA THR A 137 0.74 -1.29 6.56
C THR A 137 0.30 -0.94 7.99
N TYR A 138 -1.00 -1.07 8.26
CA TYR A 138 -1.58 -0.94 9.60
C TYR A 138 -1.86 -2.32 10.19
N PHE A 139 -0.97 -2.81 11.05
CA PHE A 139 -1.19 -4.06 11.77
C PHE A 139 -2.23 -3.90 12.88
N LYS A 140 -3.12 -4.88 12.99
CA LYS A 140 -4.03 -4.99 14.12
C LYS A 140 -3.29 -5.60 15.29
N VAL A 141 -3.37 -4.91 16.43
CA VAL A 141 -2.80 -5.39 17.69
C VAL A 141 -3.87 -5.35 18.79
N PRO A 142 -3.82 -6.23 19.80
CA PRO A 142 -4.78 -6.22 20.90
C PRO A 142 -4.70 -4.94 21.75
N ASP A 143 -3.48 -4.49 22.06
CA ASP A 143 -3.21 -3.27 22.84
C ASP A 143 -1.85 -2.68 22.47
N VAL A 144 -1.86 -1.50 21.83
CA VAL A 144 -0.64 -0.81 21.37
C VAL A 144 0.31 -0.47 22.51
N ARG A 145 -0.19 -0.29 23.74
CA ARG A 145 0.64 0.04 24.92
C ARG A 145 1.53 -1.13 25.35
N ARG A 146 1.17 -2.34 24.94
CA ARG A 146 1.90 -3.59 25.25
C ARG A 146 2.68 -4.13 24.06
N CYS A 147 2.61 -3.46 22.92
CA CYS A 147 3.30 -3.89 21.71
C CYS A 147 4.78 -3.51 21.76
N GLN A 148 5.60 -4.40 21.21
CA GLN A 148 7.02 -4.17 21.00
C GLN A 148 7.36 -4.55 19.56
N ILE A 149 8.23 -3.76 18.93
CA ILE A 149 8.81 -4.06 17.62
C ILE A 149 10.25 -4.50 17.87
N THR A 150 10.61 -5.70 17.42
CA THR A 150 11.97 -6.23 17.50
C THR A 150 12.62 -6.24 16.11
N GLY A 151 13.93 -6.53 16.03
CA GLY A 151 14.67 -6.56 14.76
C GLY A 151 15.20 -5.22 14.27
N MET A 152 14.95 -4.13 15.02
CA MET A 152 15.41 -2.76 14.68
C MET A 152 16.63 -2.31 15.52
N ARG A 153 17.24 -3.20 16.30
CA ARG A 153 18.38 -2.83 17.18
C ARG A 153 19.57 -2.40 16.33
N GLY A 154 20.13 -1.23 16.63
CA GLY A 154 21.27 -0.65 15.93
C GLY A 154 20.92 0.09 14.64
N CYS A 155 19.63 0.18 14.29
CA CYS A 155 19.18 0.97 13.16
C CYS A 155 19.10 2.45 13.54
N THR A 156 19.74 3.30 12.73
CA THR A 156 19.54 4.75 12.83
C THR A 156 18.15 5.12 12.30
N TYR A 157 17.46 6.04 12.98
CA TYR A 157 16.15 6.54 12.58
C TYR A 157 16.01 8.04 12.78
N ILE A 158 15.10 8.65 12.01
CA ILE A 158 14.73 10.07 12.16
C ILE A 158 13.46 10.14 13.01
N ASP A 159 13.55 10.78 14.18
CA ASP A 159 12.42 10.96 15.08
C ASP A 159 11.57 12.16 14.65
N LYS A 160 10.52 11.89 13.88
CA LYS A 160 9.59 12.94 13.39
C LYS A 160 8.73 13.57 14.49
N VAL A 161 8.59 12.95 15.67
CA VAL A 161 7.86 13.58 16.79
C VAL A 161 8.76 14.47 17.63
N ARG A 162 10.08 14.31 17.51
CA ARG A 162 11.11 15.17 18.10
C ARG A 162 11.87 15.96 17.05
N LEU A 163 11.12 16.73 16.24
CA LEU A 163 11.66 17.70 15.26
C LEU A 163 12.58 17.11 14.19
N GLY A 164 12.50 15.80 13.91
CA GLY A 164 13.31 15.16 12.88
C GLY A 164 14.76 14.89 13.31
N VAL A 165 15.02 14.78 14.61
CA VAL A 165 16.36 14.49 15.12
C VAL A 165 16.78 13.05 14.77
N LEU A 166 18.01 12.89 14.28
CA LEU A 166 18.62 11.59 14.04
C LEU A 166 18.91 10.87 15.36
N ARG A 167 18.55 9.59 15.44
CA ARG A 167 18.72 8.71 16.61
C ARG A 167 19.41 7.43 16.16
N VAL A 168 20.24 6.86 17.04
CA VAL A 168 20.93 5.58 16.85
C VAL A 168 20.27 4.52 17.72
#